data_AF-A0A8S3G7Z5-F1
#
_entry.id   AF-A0A8S3G7Z5-F1
#
_cell.length_a   1.000
_cell.length_b   1.000
_cell.length_c   1.000
_cell.angle_alpha   90.00
_cell.angle_beta   90.00
_cell.angle_gamma   90.00
#
_symmetry.space_group_name_H-M   'P 1'
#
loop_
_entity.id
_entity.type
_entity.pdbx_description
1 polymer ?
#
loop_
_entity_poly.entity_id
_entity_poly.type
_entity_poly.pdbx_seq_one_letter_code
_entity_poly.pdbx_strand_id
1 'polypeptide(L)'
;ITCYLGRRDFVDYMDHIDPIDGVVLVDPEYVKNRKVYASVLAAFRYGREDLDVLGLTFRKDLFCSTQQIYPPIDDQKKPLTHLQQRLLRKLGPNAYPFYFEIPQNAPASVTLQP
;
A
#
# COMPACT_ATOMS: atom_id res chain seq x y z
N ILE A 1 13.08 7.06 2.80
CA ILE A 1 12.08 5.98 2.89
C ILE A 1 11.84 5.49 1.47
N THR A 2 11.96 4.19 1.22
CA THR A 2 11.82 3.62 -0.13
C THR A 2 10.90 2.41 -0.08
N CYS A 3 9.93 2.32 -0.98
CA CYS A 3 8.99 1.19 -1.06
C CYS A 3 9.35 0.28 -2.25
N TYR A 4 9.32 -1.03 -2.01
CA TYR A 4 9.55 -2.08 -3.00
C TYR A 4 8.32 -2.96 -3.12
N LEU A 5 7.81 -3.08 -4.35
CA LEU A 5 6.68 -3.91 -4.74
C LEU A 5 7.14 -4.87 -5.85
N GLY A 6 6.64 -6.11 -5.85
CA GLY A 6 6.98 -7.07 -6.90
C GLY A 6 6.23 -6.83 -8.20
N ARG A 7 5.03 -6.25 -8.10
CA ARG A 7 4.09 -5.99 -9.20
C ARG A 7 3.27 -4.74 -8.91
N ARG A 8 2.70 -4.15 -9.97
CA ARG A 8 1.78 -3.00 -9.89
C ARG A 8 0.33 -3.38 -10.18
N ASP A 9 0.14 -4.43 -10.95
CA ASP A 9 -1.17 -4.98 -11.28
C ASP A 9 -1.44 -6.19 -10.38
N PHE A 10 -2.61 -6.17 -9.72
CA PHE A 10 -3.09 -7.23 -8.83
C PHE A 10 -4.37 -7.78 -9.44
N VAL A 11 -4.39 -9.08 -9.73
CA VAL A 11 -5.50 -9.72 -10.42
C VAL A 11 -6.60 -10.08 -9.42
N ASP A 12 -7.85 -9.80 -9.79
CA ASP A 12 -9.04 -10.26 -9.09
C ASP A 12 -9.55 -11.55 -9.76
N TYR A 13 -9.64 -12.63 -8.98
CA TYR A 13 -10.08 -13.96 -9.41
C TYR A 13 -11.54 -14.25 -9.05
N MET A 14 -12.30 -13.26 -8.57
CA MET A 14 -13.68 -13.36 -8.03
C MET A 14 -13.80 -14.07 -6.67
N ASP A 15 -12.95 -15.06 -6.40
CA ASP A 15 -12.86 -15.75 -5.11
C ASP A 15 -11.78 -15.14 -4.20
N HIS A 16 -10.74 -14.55 -4.77
CA HIS A 16 -9.70 -13.83 -4.05
C HIS A 16 -9.02 -12.80 -4.95
N ILE A 17 -8.40 -11.81 -4.33
CA ILE A 17 -7.58 -10.82 -5.01
C ILE A 17 -6.13 -11.10 -4.65
N ASP A 18 -5.25 -10.98 -5.63
CA ASP A 18 -3.81 -11.01 -5.42
C ASP A 18 -3.41 -10.06 -4.28
N PRO A 19 -2.73 -10.55 -3.23
CA PRO A 19 -2.35 -9.69 -2.12
C PRO A 19 -1.26 -8.71 -2.55
N ILE A 20 -1.26 -7.55 -1.91
CA ILE A 20 -0.20 -6.55 -2.06
C ILE A 20 0.89 -6.86 -1.05
N ASP A 21 1.97 -7.49 -1.52
CA ASP A 21 3.16 -7.76 -0.74
C ASP A 21 4.33 -6.86 -1.16
N GLY A 22 5.05 -6.35 -0.17
CA GLY A 22 6.21 -5.52 -0.43
C GLY A 22 7.08 -5.31 0.81
N VAL A 23 8.12 -4.50 0.63
CA VAL A 23 9.09 -4.16 1.66
C VAL A 23 9.36 -2.67 1.63
N VAL A 24 9.39 -2.02 2.79
CA VAL A 24 9.81 -0.64 2.95
C VAL A 24 11.21 -0.60 3.56
N LEU A 25 12.14 0.06 2.87
CA LEU A 25 13.43 0.42 3.43
C LEU A 25 13.28 1.74 4.19
N VAL A 26 13.58 1.68 5.48
CA VAL A 26 13.56 2.80 6.40
C VAL A 26 14.99 3.24 6.68
N ASP A 27 15.21 4.55 6.76
CA ASP A 27 16.49 5.08 7.23
C ASP A 27 16.30 5.56 8.69
N PRO A 28 16.91 4.88 9.67
CA PRO A 28 16.76 5.23 11.09
C PRO A 28 17.25 6.65 11.41
N GLU A 29 18.30 7.15 10.75
CA GLU A 29 18.84 8.50 10.99
C GLU A 29 17.85 9.58 10.55
N TYR A 30 17.14 9.32 9.46
CA TYR A 30 16.09 10.20 8.94
C TYR A 30 14.81 10.14 9.78
N VAL A 31 14.35 8.94 10.13
CA VAL A 31 13.05 8.73 10.78
C VAL A 31 13.07 9.05 12.27
N LYS A 32 14.21 8.87 12.96
CA LYS A 32 14.36 9.15 14.40
C LYS A 32 13.21 8.52 15.22
N ASN A 33 12.41 9.34 15.89
CA ASN A 33 11.28 8.92 16.73
C ASN A 33 9.92 8.93 16.00
N ARG A 34 9.92 9.02 14.67
CA ARG A 34 8.68 9.03 13.87
C ARG A 34 8.26 7.60 13.53
N LYS A 35 6.96 7.44 13.29
CA LYS A 35 6.38 6.17 12.85
C LYS A 35 6.22 6.18 11.33
N VAL A 36 6.46 5.03 10.70
CA VAL A 36 6.24 4.82 9.27
C VAL A 36 5.02 3.94 9.09
N TYR A 37 4.08 4.41 8.27
CA TYR A 37 2.87 3.68 7.93
C TYR A 37 2.84 3.42 6.42
N ALA A 38 2.29 2.28 6.05
CA ALA A 38 1.87 2.00 4.69
C ALA A 38 0.34 1.99 4.65
N SER A 39 -0.23 2.55 3.60
CA SER A 39 -1.68 2.60 3.43
C SER A 39 -2.07 2.23 2.01
N VAL A 40 -3.10 1.41 1.88
CA VAL A 40 -3.78 1.10 0.63
C VAL A 40 -5.12 1.80 0.65
N LEU A 41 -5.36 2.67 -0.33
CA LEU A 41 -6.56 3.46 -0.45
C LEU A 41 -7.19 3.24 -1.83
N ALA A 42 -8.41 2.72 -1.86
CA ALA A 42 -9.27 2.78 -3.03
C ALA A 42 -10.20 3.97 -2.88
N ALA A 43 -10.19 4.90 -3.84
CA ALA A 43 -11.03 6.07 -3.83
C ALA A 43 -11.68 6.28 -5.20
N PHE A 44 -12.97 6.59 -5.20
CA PHE A 44 -13.67 7.13 -6.35
C PHE A 44 -13.38 8.62 -6.45
N ARG A 45 -12.98 9.07 -7.64
CA ARG A 45 -12.72 10.49 -7.93
C ARG A 45 -13.53 10.90 -9.16
N TYR A 46 -14.17 12.06 -9.07
CA TYR A 46 -14.90 12.70 -10.16
C TYR A 46 -14.61 14.20 -10.15
N GLY A 47 -14.38 14.78 -11.32
CA GLY A 47 -13.99 16.18 -11.48
C GLY A 47 -12.61 16.35 -12.09
N ARG A 48 -12.25 17.60 -12.37
CA ARG A 48 -10.96 17.99 -12.97
C ARG A 48 -9.89 18.14 -11.89
N GLU A 49 -8.74 17.49 -12.07
CA GLU A 49 -7.62 17.51 -11.12
C GLU A 49 -7.02 18.92 -10.92
N ASP A 50 -7.22 19.82 -11.88
CA ASP A 50 -6.69 21.19 -11.94
C ASP A 50 -7.61 22.27 -11.30
N LEU A 51 -8.81 21.91 -10.85
CA LEU A 51 -9.85 22.86 -10.40
C LEU A 51 -10.23 22.74 -8.91
N ASP A 52 -9.25 22.43 -8.05
CA ASP A 52 -9.44 22.32 -6.59
C ASP A 52 -9.90 23.63 -5.87
N VAL A 53 -10.14 24.73 -6.61
CA VAL A 53 -10.56 26.03 -6.06
C VAL A 53 -12.08 26.27 -6.16
N LEU A 54 -12.84 25.51 -6.96
CA LEU A 54 -14.27 25.76 -7.20
C LEU A 54 -15.24 24.66 -6.74
N GLY A 55 -14.79 23.67 -5.97
CA GLY A 55 -15.69 22.74 -5.26
C GLY A 55 -16.44 21.73 -6.15
N LEU A 56 -15.95 21.47 -7.38
CA LEU A 56 -16.53 20.47 -8.30
C LEU A 56 -15.81 19.12 -8.26
N THR A 57 -14.83 18.94 -7.37
CA THR A 57 -14.11 17.67 -7.19
C THR A 57 -14.83 16.82 -6.12
N PHE A 58 -15.44 15.73 -6.56
CA PHE A 58 -16.03 14.72 -5.67
C PHE A 58 -15.03 13.60 -5.46
N ARG A 59 -14.72 13.32 -4.19
CA ARG A 59 -13.88 12.20 -3.79
C ARG A 59 -14.59 11.39 -2.71
N LYS A 60 -14.68 10.08 -2.91
CA LYS A 60 -15.21 9.14 -1.92
C LYS A 60 -14.21 8.01 -1.72
N ASP A 61 -13.73 7.87 -0.49
CA ASP A 61 -12.88 6.76 -0.10
C ASP A 61 -13.77 5.50 0.04
N LEU A 62 -13.45 4.46 -0.74
CA LEU A 62 -14.22 3.22 -0.82
C LEU A 62 -13.64 2.14 0.10
N PHE A 63 -12.31 2.10 0.21
CA PHE A 63 -11.58 1.17 1.07
C PHE A 63 -10.30 1.85 1.54
N CYS A 64 -9.97 1.70 2.82
CA CYS A 64 -8.71 2.15 3.40
C CYS A 64 -8.19 1.07 4.36
N SER A 65 -6.98 0.61 4.13
CA SER A 65 -6.24 -0.24 5.07
C SER A 65 -4.88 0.39 5.34
N THR A 66 -4.52 0.48 6.61
CA THR A 66 -3.28 1.13 7.06
C THR A 66 -2.55 0.21 8.03
N GLN A 67 -1.26 0.03 7.79
CA GLN A 67 -0.37 -0.82 8.58
C GLN A 67 0.81 0.00 9.11
N GLN A 68 1.14 -0.16 10.39
CA GLN A 68 2.36 0.41 10.96
C GLN A 68 3.56 -0.47 10.60
N ILE A 69 4.53 0.11 9.90
CA ILE A 69 5.71 -0.61 9.40
C ILE A 69 6.91 -0.42 10.34
N TYR A 70 7.09 0.81 10.84
CA TYR A 70 8.15 1.15 11.79
C TYR A 70 7.60 2.02 12.94
N PRO A 71 7.95 1.75 14.20
CA PRO A 71 8.62 0.53 14.68
C PRO A 71 7.72 -0.71 14.47
N PRO A 72 8.29 -1.91 14.25
CA PRO A 72 7.52 -3.14 14.03
C PRO A 72 6.73 -3.50 15.29
N ILE A 73 5.47 -3.92 15.10
CA ILE A 73 4.59 -4.40 16.17
C ILE A 73 4.53 -5.94 16.08
N ASP A 74 4.67 -6.64 17.21
CA ASP A 74 4.75 -8.12 17.22
C ASP A 74 3.49 -8.82 16.71
N ASP A 75 2.34 -8.15 16.77
CA ASP A 75 1.02 -8.71 16.46
C ASP A 75 0.76 -8.92 14.94
N GLN A 76 1.68 -8.50 14.08
CA GLN A 76 1.48 -8.47 12.61
C GLN A 76 2.45 -9.36 11.82
N LYS A 77 3.07 -10.36 12.45
CA LYS A 77 3.98 -11.28 11.77
C LYS A 77 3.21 -12.35 10.99
N LYS A 78 2.58 -11.93 9.87
CA LYS A 78 2.17 -12.86 8.81
C LYS A 78 3.40 -13.60 8.25
N PRO A 79 3.25 -14.83 7.74
CA PRO A 79 4.35 -15.53 7.09
C PRO A 79 4.86 -14.72 5.89
N LEU A 80 6.18 -14.61 5.76
CA LEU A 80 6.81 -13.81 4.72
C LEU A 80 6.69 -14.48 3.35
N THR A 81 6.34 -13.68 2.33
CA THR A 81 6.34 -14.15 0.94
C THR A 81 7.76 -14.39 0.44
N HIS A 82 7.91 -15.19 -0.63
CA HIS A 82 9.22 -15.45 -1.25
C HIS A 82 9.91 -14.18 -1.74
N LEU A 83 9.13 -13.22 -2.24
CA LEU A 83 9.61 -11.90 -2.64
C LEU A 83 10.17 -11.14 -1.44
N GLN A 84 9.41 -11.04 -0.35
CA GLN A 84 9.83 -10.36 0.86
C GLN A 84 11.11 -10.97 1.43
N GLN A 85 11.21 -12.31 1.50
CA GLN A 85 12.43 -12.98 1.98
C GLN A 85 13.68 -12.60 1.16
N ARG A 86 13.55 -12.56 -0.18
CA ARG A 86 14.64 -12.14 -1.06
C ARG A 86 15.00 -10.66 -0.87
N LEU A 87 14.01 -9.79 -0.76
CA LEU A 87 14.22 -8.35 -0.58
C LEU A 87 14.84 -8.04 0.78
N LEU A 88 14.37 -8.65 1.87
CA LEU A 88 14.93 -8.48 3.22
C LEU A 88 16.41 -8.89 3.25
N ARG A 89 16.76 -10.03 2.64
CA ARG A 89 18.17 -10.46 2.52
C ARG A 89 19.02 -9.50 1.70
N LYS A 90 18.45 -8.87 0.67
CA LYS A 90 19.18 -7.95 -0.24
C LYS A 90 19.32 -6.53 0.34
N LEU A 91 18.30 -6.04 1.02
CA LEU A 91 18.19 -4.65 1.50
C LEU A 91 18.74 -4.47 2.92
N GLY A 92 18.90 -5.55 3.68
CA GLY A 92 19.51 -5.53 5.01
C GLY A 92 18.49 -5.28 6.14
N PRO A 93 18.99 -4.96 7.36
CA PRO A 93 18.19 -4.99 8.59
C PRO A 93 17.15 -3.88 8.70
N ASN A 94 17.30 -2.79 7.94
CA ASN A 94 16.36 -1.67 7.97
C ASN A 94 15.20 -1.82 6.97
N ALA A 95 15.03 -3.02 6.44
CA ALA A 95 13.96 -3.36 5.52
C ALA A 95 12.83 -4.05 6.30
N TYR A 96 11.61 -3.53 6.14
CA TYR A 96 10.44 -3.95 6.90
C TYR A 96 9.34 -4.41 5.94
N PRO A 97 8.82 -5.64 6.09
CA PRO A 97 7.79 -6.18 5.20
C PRO A 97 6.42 -5.58 5.52
N PHE A 98 5.58 -5.48 4.50
CA PHE A 98 4.16 -5.16 4.64
C PHE A 98 3.31 -6.06 3.76
N TYR A 99 2.06 -6.23 4.12
CA TYR A 99 1.14 -7.12 3.42
C TYR A 99 -0.29 -6.63 3.56
N PHE A 100 -0.97 -6.41 2.43
CA PHE A 100 -2.38 -6.00 2.41
C PHE A 100 -3.22 -6.99 1.62
N GLU A 101 -4.36 -7.36 2.19
CA GLU A 101 -5.45 -8.06 1.50
C GLU A 101 -6.48 -7.02 1.06
N ILE A 102 -6.78 -7.01 -0.23
CA ILE A 102 -7.87 -6.20 -0.78
C ILE A 102 -9.16 -7.01 -0.59
N PRO A 103 -10.25 -6.40 -0.10
CA PRO A 103 -11.51 -7.11 0.06
C PRO A 103 -12.13 -7.45 -1.31
N GLN A 104 -12.75 -8.62 -1.42
CA GLN A 104 -13.34 -9.14 -2.68
C GLN A 104 -14.38 -8.21 -3.31
N ASN A 105 -15.04 -7.37 -2.52
CA ASN A 105 -16.03 -6.42 -3.01
C ASN A 105 -15.44 -5.04 -3.40
N ALA A 106 -14.11 -4.90 -3.38
CA ALA A 106 -13.47 -3.69 -3.87
C ALA A 106 -13.67 -3.56 -5.38
N PRO A 107 -14.03 -2.37 -5.90
CA PRO A 107 -14.14 -2.19 -7.34
C PRO A 107 -12.76 -2.24 -8.01
N ALA A 108 -12.75 -2.75 -9.24
CA ALA A 108 -11.55 -2.72 -10.09
C ALA A 108 -11.12 -1.29 -10.42
N SER A 109 -9.83 -1.13 -10.76
CA SER A 109 -9.31 0.15 -11.22
C SER A 109 -9.90 0.50 -12.60
N VAL A 110 -10.63 1.60 -12.66
CA VAL A 110 -11.25 2.11 -13.90
C VAL A 110 -11.00 3.60 -14.00
N THR A 111 -10.73 4.08 -15.20
CA THR A 111 -10.64 5.50 -15.52
C THR A 111 -11.52 5.77 -16.74
N LEU A 112 -12.41 6.75 -16.63
CA LEU A 112 -13.21 7.20 -17.76
C LEU A 112 -12.42 8.28 -18.49
N GLN A 113 -12.12 8.06 -19.76
CA GLN A 113 -11.56 9.12 -20.61
C GLN A 113 -12.69 10.08 -21.01
N PRO A 114 -12.48 11.41 -20.88
CA PRO A 114 -13.45 12.42 -21.26
C PRO A 114 -13.64 12.54 -22.77
#